data_AF-A0A957XLK4-F1
#
_entry.id   AF-A0A957XLK4-F1
#
_cell.length_a   1.000
_cell.length_b   1.000
_cell.length_c   1.000
_cell.angle_alpha   90.00
_cell.angle_beta   90.00
_cell.angle_gamma   90.00
#
_symmetry.space_group_name_H-M   'P 1'
#
loop_
_entity.id
_entity.type
_entity.pdbx_description
1 polymer ?
#
loop_
_entity_poly.entity_id
_entity_poly.type
_entity_poly.pdbx_seq_one_letter_code
_entity_poly.pdbx_strand_id
1 'polypeptide(L)'
;MERENAIFAGSRLYRQAKEGSETLLFGLQTKPNPLEPTIKAISNKKSIYLSETKDSRSNLTTAHAHLRKLSKNISPYIAVPILVQAITDFYYNDFSQKNLEWLGTALKIALSFIWKNVHRQNISVSKSVSDLEDVIVAAAVYEQLFFLNEIHEVYGQGDAELRGNGFYTTDDNIWRAFQELYRTFEDRGKAKRSLIDSTQVLNLQPAEALHAIYSVLSGESPKEQIIFKDTIFELIPESDPPEFWAGLWVRLLLMIRTFEVRRFVTDNPFGIALFETHAVAYPKGMDSKLIQLASMHTFWNVAWYKKRIRDTVSNVNNMIVERPLVRVSSENDLFVTSSILIADSINWFVEESIMRYPNRGGVPLSDVVFRKGISESFEIQVRRTLARFLFITGYVNEKGVWFIEDEDKHFPLVSQQGIPMPGEIDVLAYHPVTYELLVIECKVLGMPFSKQKLRNVISKVGKTDEEGFHRKLGKKLDWLKSTDVFSFFPVSQFIGLIVLDRIMPGMEKGEFGVVNFDILEKYLAEAYSDFS
;
A
#
# COMPACT_ATOMS: atom_id res chain seq x y z
N MET A 1 3.98 -28.78 22.75
CA MET A 1 5.39 -28.54 22.37
C MET A 1 6.25 -29.12 23.47
N GLU A 2 6.66 -30.38 23.31
CA GLU A 2 7.52 -31.08 24.26
C GLU A 2 8.95 -30.52 24.17
N ARG A 3 9.65 -30.60 25.30
CA ARG A 3 10.68 -29.66 25.75
C ARG A 3 12.08 -29.92 25.19
N GLU A 4 12.23 -30.78 24.18
CA GLU A 4 13.49 -31.53 24.04
C GLU A 4 14.59 -30.90 23.18
N ASN A 5 14.36 -29.83 22.40
CA ASN A 5 15.44 -29.17 21.66
C ASN A 5 15.32 -27.65 21.70
N ALA A 6 15.96 -26.99 22.68
CA ALA A 6 16.17 -25.54 22.62
C ALA A 6 17.32 -25.26 21.63
N ILE A 7 16.98 -24.75 20.45
CA ILE A 7 17.91 -24.64 19.31
C ILE A 7 18.84 -23.42 19.46
N PHE A 8 18.39 -22.39 20.20
CA PHE A 8 19.18 -21.20 20.57
C PHE A 8 18.54 -20.42 21.73
N ALA A 9 19.25 -19.41 22.24
CA ALA A 9 18.79 -18.51 23.30
C ALA A 9 17.50 -17.78 22.88
N GLY A 10 16.41 -17.97 23.63
CA GLY A 10 15.11 -17.36 23.31
C GLY A 10 14.11 -18.28 22.61
N SER A 11 14.41 -19.58 22.42
CA SER A 11 13.46 -20.56 21.86
C SER A 11 12.07 -20.57 22.55
N ARG A 12 12.00 -20.24 23.85
CA ARG A 12 10.73 -20.08 24.59
C ARG A 12 9.80 -19.00 24.01
N LEU A 13 10.37 -18.00 23.33
CA LEU A 13 9.62 -16.88 22.76
C LEU A 13 8.70 -17.32 21.63
N TYR A 14 8.99 -18.42 20.92
CA TYR A 14 8.08 -18.95 19.91
C TYR A 14 6.73 -19.35 20.51
N ARG A 15 6.75 -20.13 21.60
CA ARG A 15 5.52 -20.54 22.30
C ARG A 15 4.82 -19.34 22.92
N GLN A 16 5.56 -18.46 23.59
CA GLN A 16 5.00 -17.26 24.21
C GLN A 16 4.37 -16.31 23.19
N ALA A 17 4.99 -16.16 22.01
CA ALA A 17 4.45 -15.34 20.93
C ALA A 17 3.14 -15.91 20.40
N LYS A 18 3.06 -17.22 20.19
CA LYS A 18 1.84 -17.91 19.73
C LYS A 18 0.72 -17.85 20.76
N GLU A 19 0.97 -18.30 21.99
CA GLU A 19 -0.05 -18.27 23.07
C GLU A 19 -0.50 -16.82 23.36
N GLY A 20 0.46 -15.90 23.34
CA GLY A 20 0.21 -14.47 23.52
C GLY A 20 -0.63 -13.86 22.40
N SER A 21 -0.35 -14.18 21.13
CA SER A 21 -1.13 -13.68 19.98
C SER A 21 -2.55 -14.22 19.99
N GLU A 22 -2.73 -15.52 20.23
CA GLU A 22 -4.03 -16.18 20.33
C GLU A 22 -4.88 -15.53 21.44
N THR A 23 -4.30 -15.37 22.64
CA THR A 23 -4.97 -14.72 23.78
C THR A 23 -5.37 -13.28 23.45
N LEU A 24 -4.48 -12.52 22.80
CA LEU A 24 -4.71 -11.13 22.43
C LEU A 24 -5.83 -10.96 21.41
N LEU A 25 -5.73 -11.69 20.30
CA LEU A 25 -6.68 -11.59 19.20
C LEU A 25 -8.07 -12.04 19.65
N PHE A 26 -8.15 -13.18 20.34
CA PHE A 26 -9.41 -13.67 20.90
C PHE A 26 -10.01 -12.69 21.92
N GLY A 27 -9.21 -12.21 22.87
CA GLY A 27 -9.65 -11.26 23.89
C GLY A 27 -10.22 -9.96 23.30
N LEU A 28 -9.57 -9.41 22.28
CA LEU A 28 -10.03 -8.19 21.60
C LEU A 28 -11.27 -8.42 20.75
N GLN A 29 -11.34 -9.52 19.99
CA GLN A 29 -12.45 -9.82 19.07
C GLN A 29 -13.75 -10.18 19.79
N THR A 30 -13.67 -10.76 20.99
CA THR A 30 -14.84 -11.17 21.78
C THR A 30 -15.43 -10.05 22.65
N LYS A 31 -14.73 -8.92 22.83
CA LYS A 31 -15.21 -7.79 23.62
C LYS A 31 -16.17 -6.93 22.78
N PRO A 32 -17.39 -6.61 23.25
CA PRO A 32 -18.34 -5.82 22.47
C PRO A 32 -17.94 -4.33 22.33
N ASN A 33 -17.24 -3.78 23.33
CA ASN A 33 -16.80 -2.38 23.34
C ASN A 33 -15.31 -2.28 23.74
N PRO A 34 -14.39 -2.80 22.91
CA PRO A 34 -12.98 -2.92 23.27
C PRO A 34 -12.30 -1.55 23.50
N LEU A 35 -12.79 -0.48 22.88
CA LEU A 35 -12.23 0.87 22.97
C LEU A 35 -12.73 1.68 24.18
N GLU A 36 -13.86 1.28 24.79
CA GLU A 36 -14.52 2.05 25.86
C GLU A 36 -13.62 2.33 27.07
N PRO A 37 -12.79 1.39 27.57
CA PRO A 37 -11.90 1.66 28.70
C PRO A 37 -10.93 2.80 28.45
N THR A 38 -10.29 2.83 27.26
CA THR A 38 -9.37 3.91 26.92
C THR A 38 -10.10 5.23 26.66
N ILE A 39 -11.27 5.18 26.00
CA ILE A 39 -12.10 6.38 25.80
C ILE A 39 -12.43 7.02 27.15
N LYS A 40 -12.91 6.23 28.12
CA LYS A 40 -13.16 6.71 29.50
C LYS A 40 -11.90 7.30 30.14
N ALA A 41 -10.76 6.65 29.97
CA ALA A 41 -9.50 7.09 30.57
C ALA A 41 -9.01 8.45 30.02
N ILE A 42 -9.37 8.83 28.79
CA ILE A 42 -8.92 10.09 28.17
C ILE A 42 -9.99 11.19 28.19
N SER A 43 -11.28 10.86 28.23
CA SER A 43 -12.37 11.83 28.14
C SER A 43 -13.29 11.91 29.37
N ASN A 44 -13.15 10.98 30.33
CA ASN A 44 -14.09 10.75 31.43
C ASN A 44 -15.54 10.46 30.97
N LYS A 45 -15.72 10.08 29.71
CA LYS A 45 -17.01 9.75 29.09
C LYS A 45 -16.94 8.37 28.42
N LYS A 46 -18.11 7.79 28.07
CA LYS A 46 -18.17 6.52 27.31
C LYS A 46 -17.88 6.71 25.82
N SER A 47 -17.92 7.94 25.35
CA SER A 47 -17.66 8.33 23.95
C SER A 47 -16.99 9.70 23.88
N ILE A 48 -16.41 10.00 22.72
CA ILE A 48 -15.81 11.30 22.41
C ILE A 48 -16.57 11.88 21.21
N TYR A 49 -17.29 12.97 21.46
CA TYR A 49 -17.96 13.75 20.43
C TYR A 49 -17.01 14.78 19.85
N LEU A 50 -17.02 14.92 18.52
CA LEU A 50 -16.11 15.73 17.74
C LEU A 50 -16.91 16.40 16.63
N SER A 51 -17.16 17.70 16.78
CA SER A 51 -17.82 18.53 15.78
C SER A 51 -16.85 19.51 15.11
N GLU A 52 -15.70 19.77 15.74
CA GLU A 52 -14.69 20.71 15.26
C GLU A 52 -13.27 20.10 15.20
N THR A 53 -12.44 20.59 14.28
CA THR A 53 -11.02 20.24 14.19
C THR A 53 -10.27 20.55 15.49
N LYS A 54 -10.65 21.60 16.22
CA LYS A 54 -10.02 21.96 17.49
C LYS A 54 -10.18 20.85 18.53
N ASP A 55 -11.39 20.29 18.64
CA ASP A 55 -11.68 19.18 19.55
C ASP A 55 -10.96 17.91 19.12
N SER A 56 -10.87 17.68 17.81
CA SER A 56 -10.15 16.55 17.22
C SER A 56 -8.67 16.59 17.60
N ARG A 57 -8.01 17.75 17.45
CA ARG A 57 -6.59 17.94 17.82
C ARG A 57 -6.33 17.80 19.31
N SER A 58 -7.22 18.32 20.15
CA SER A 58 -7.11 18.20 21.61
C SER A 58 -7.17 16.73 22.06
N ASN A 59 -8.20 16.01 21.60
CA ASN A 59 -8.37 14.60 21.92
C ASN A 59 -7.24 13.74 21.34
N LEU A 60 -6.78 14.02 20.12
CA LEU A 60 -5.62 13.35 19.51
C LEU A 60 -4.36 13.50 20.36
N THR A 61 -4.10 14.70 20.89
CA THR A 61 -2.96 14.97 21.76
C THR A 61 -3.04 14.17 23.06
N THR A 62 -4.23 14.13 23.68
CA THR A 62 -4.48 13.36 24.91
C THR A 62 -4.34 11.86 24.67
N ALA A 63 -4.91 11.32 23.58
CA ALA A 63 -4.79 9.91 23.21
C ALA A 63 -3.31 9.51 22.96
N HIS A 64 -2.56 10.35 22.27
CA HIS A 64 -1.13 10.13 22.06
C HIS A 64 -0.33 10.12 23.37
N ALA A 65 -0.61 11.06 24.28
CA ALA A 65 0.01 11.10 25.60
C ALA A 65 -0.34 9.85 26.43
N HIS A 66 -1.59 9.40 26.37
CA HIS A 66 -2.07 8.19 27.03
C HIS A 66 -1.37 6.93 26.49
N LEU A 67 -1.32 6.76 25.17
CA LEU A 67 -0.58 5.67 24.51
C LEU A 67 0.90 5.66 24.94
N ARG A 68 1.56 6.83 24.94
CA ARG A 68 2.96 6.94 25.40
C ARG A 68 3.12 6.52 26.86
N LYS A 69 2.16 6.86 27.73
CA LYS A 69 2.16 6.53 29.15
C LYS A 69 2.03 5.03 29.36
N LEU A 70 1.09 4.36 28.69
CA LEU A 70 0.90 2.91 28.80
C LEU A 70 2.10 2.15 28.23
N SER A 71 2.61 2.55 27.07
CA SER A 71 3.68 1.81 26.39
C SER A 71 5.05 1.89 27.10
N LYS A 72 5.27 2.84 28.01
CA LYS A 72 6.61 3.16 28.55
C LYS A 72 7.24 2.04 29.40
N ASN A 73 6.41 1.15 29.95
CA ASN A 73 6.81 0.12 30.90
C ASN A 73 6.58 -1.30 30.36
N ILE A 74 6.25 -1.48 29.07
CA ILE A 74 6.05 -2.81 28.50
C ILE A 74 7.40 -3.43 28.12
N SER A 75 7.61 -4.69 28.47
CA SER A 75 8.82 -5.44 28.13
C SER A 75 8.86 -5.73 26.63
N PRO A 76 9.82 -5.14 25.87
CA PRO A 76 9.92 -5.42 24.44
C PRO A 76 10.31 -6.88 24.18
N TYR A 77 11.07 -7.51 25.08
CA TYR A 77 11.51 -8.90 24.94
C TYR A 77 10.36 -9.89 24.77
N ILE A 78 9.21 -9.62 25.40
CA ILE A 78 8.00 -10.46 25.31
C ILE A 78 7.00 -9.86 24.33
N ALA A 79 6.74 -8.55 24.41
CA ALA A 79 5.69 -7.92 23.62
C ALA A 79 6.02 -7.85 22.12
N VAL A 80 7.27 -7.62 21.73
CA VAL A 80 7.63 -7.51 20.31
C VAL A 80 7.38 -8.82 19.56
N PRO A 81 7.85 -10.00 20.03
CA PRO A 81 7.50 -11.28 19.40
C PRO A 81 5.98 -11.54 19.33
N ILE A 82 5.24 -11.27 20.41
CA ILE A 82 3.78 -11.43 20.44
C ILE A 82 3.10 -10.55 19.40
N LEU A 83 3.47 -9.28 19.29
CA LEU A 83 2.87 -8.34 18.34
C LEU A 83 3.18 -8.74 16.89
N VAL A 84 4.42 -9.17 16.60
CA VAL A 84 4.79 -9.62 15.25
C VAL A 84 4.05 -10.90 14.87
N GLN A 85 3.86 -11.82 15.81
CA GLN A 85 3.02 -13.00 15.62
C GLN A 85 1.55 -12.59 15.39
N ALA A 86 0.99 -11.72 16.23
CA ALA A 86 -0.39 -11.25 16.11
C ALA A 86 -0.66 -10.50 14.81
N ILE A 87 0.30 -9.71 14.30
CA ILE A 87 0.21 -9.08 12.97
C ILE A 87 0.15 -10.18 11.91
N THR A 88 1.03 -11.17 11.97
CA THR A 88 1.04 -12.28 11.00
C THR A 88 -0.29 -13.05 11.04
N ASP A 89 -0.78 -13.38 12.23
CA ASP A 89 -2.02 -14.12 12.42
C ASP A 89 -3.25 -13.32 11.94
N PHE A 90 -3.33 -12.02 12.25
CA PHE A 90 -4.47 -11.18 11.88
C PHE A 90 -4.61 -10.95 10.37
N TYR A 91 -3.49 -10.83 9.65
CA TYR A 91 -3.55 -10.55 8.21
C TYR A 91 -3.65 -11.82 7.36
N TYR A 92 -3.07 -12.94 7.80
CA TYR A 92 -2.77 -14.09 6.94
C TYR A 92 -3.24 -15.45 7.46
N ASN A 93 -3.86 -15.54 8.64
CA ASN A 93 -4.42 -16.80 9.12
C ASN A 93 -5.94 -16.84 8.86
N ASP A 94 -6.44 -17.94 8.30
CA ASP A 94 -7.85 -18.09 7.88
C ASP A 94 -8.85 -18.02 9.04
N PHE A 95 -8.39 -18.31 10.27
CA PHE A 95 -9.18 -18.19 11.50
C PHE A 95 -9.36 -16.75 11.97
N SER A 96 -8.66 -15.78 11.37
CA SER A 96 -8.85 -14.37 11.70
C SER A 96 -10.18 -13.90 11.12
N GLN A 97 -11.24 -13.96 11.92
CA GLN A 97 -12.44 -13.19 11.62
C GLN A 97 -12.03 -11.71 11.69
N LYS A 98 -11.80 -11.07 10.54
CA LYS A 98 -11.34 -9.68 10.41
C LYS A 98 -12.43 -8.66 10.80
N ASN A 99 -13.13 -8.93 11.91
CA ASN A 99 -14.30 -8.20 12.39
C ASN A 99 -13.93 -6.83 13.00
N LEU A 100 -12.65 -6.61 13.32
CA LEU A 100 -12.14 -5.36 13.88
C LEU A 100 -11.19 -4.70 12.88
N GLU A 101 -11.71 -3.77 12.09
CA GLU A 101 -10.99 -3.12 10.99
C GLU A 101 -9.73 -2.36 11.45
N TRP A 102 -9.77 -1.80 12.66
CA TRP A 102 -8.68 -1.04 13.28
C TRP A 102 -7.56 -1.90 13.90
N LEU A 103 -7.78 -3.21 14.10
CA LEU A 103 -6.88 -4.03 14.92
C LEU A 103 -5.50 -4.20 14.28
N GLY A 104 -5.47 -4.49 12.98
CA GLY A 104 -4.22 -4.74 12.27
C GLY A 104 -3.27 -3.55 12.26
N THR A 105 -3.79 -2.34 12.23
CA THR A 105 -3.01 -1.09 12.24
C THR A 105 -2.65 -0.67 13.66
N ALA A 106 -3.56 -0.85 14.62
CA ALA A 106 -3.29 -0.65 16.04
C ALA A 106 -2.15 -1.54 16.56
N LEU A 107 -2.08 -2.81 16.14
CA LEU A 107 -0.96 -3.71 16.47
C LEU A 107 0.40 -3.15 16.00
N LYS A 108 0.45 -2.61 14.77
CA LYS A 108 1.65 -2.01 14.18
C LYS A 108 2.08 -0.73 14.90
N ILE A 109 1.11 0.10 15.30
CA ILE A 109 1.36 1.32 16.08
C ILE A 109 1.85 0.94 17.49
N ALA A 110 1.21 0.00 18.17
CA ALA A 110 1.62 -0.48 19.49
C ALA A 110 3.07 -1.00 19.48
N LEU A 111 3.43 -1.78 18.46
CA LEU A 111 4.79 -2.27 18.23
C LEU A 111 5.80 -1.11 18.19
N SER A 112 5.52 -0.08 17.39
CA SER A 112 6.35 1.12 17.28
C SER A 112 6.53 1.84 18.62
N PHE A 113 5.47 1.99 19.41
CA PHE A 113 5.53 2.68 20.70
C PHE A 113 6.20 1.88 21.83
N ILE A 114 6.22 0.55 21.73
CA ILE A 114 6.89 -0.34 22.69
C ILE A 114 8.37 -0.50 22.35
N TRP A 115 8.71 -0.55 21.05
CA TRP A 115 10.08 -0.78 20.59
C TRP A 115 11.10 0.21 21.16
N LYS A 116 10.69 1.46 21.46
CA LYS A 116 11.54 2.46 22.13
C LYS A 116 12.18 1.96 23.44
N ASN A 117 11.59 0.95 24.08
CA ASN A 117 12.06 0.39 25.34
C ASN A 117 13.20 -0.63 25.15
N VAL A 118 13.48 -1.09 23.92
CA VAL A 118 14.55 -2.08 23.63
C VAL A 118 15.91 -1.61 24.11
N HIS A 119 16.15 -0.30 24.10
CA HIS A 119 17.42 0.31 24.50
C HIS A 119 17.42 0.86 25.93
N ARG A 120 16.38 0.61 26.73
CA ARG A 120 16.30 1.08 28.12
C ARG A 120 16.88 0.03 29.06
N GLN A 121 17.95 0.39 29.77
CA GLN A 121 18.49 -0.44 30.84
C GLN A 121 17.66 -0.29 32.13
N ASN A 122 17.46 -1.37 32.88
CA ASN A 122 17.02 -1.37 34.28
C ASN A 122 15.67 -0.69 34.62
N ILE A 123 14.58 -1.04 33.93
CA ILE A 123 13.23 -0.66 34.35
C ILE A 123 12.42 -1.92 34.66
N SER A 124 11.67 -1.92 35.77
CA SER A 124 10.62 -2.91 36.03
C SER A 124 9.61 -2.84 34.89
N VAL A 125 9.72 -3.77 33.95
CA VAL A 125 8.87 -3.84 32.75
C VAL A 125 7.78 -4.89 32.95
N SER A 126 6.54 -4.50 32.67
CA SER A 126 5.41 -5.42 32.64
C SER A 126 5.58 -6.47 31.56
N LYS A 127 5.22 -7.70 31.92
CA LYS A 127 5.18 -8.89 31.05
C LYS A 127 3.75 -9.37 30.82
N SER A 128 2.76 -8.59 31.28
CA SER A 128 1.33 -8.91 31.23
C SER A 128 0.81 -8.76 29.79
N VAL A 129 0.08 -9.78 29.33
CA VAL A 129 -0.65 -9.72 28.05
C VAL A 129 -1.82 -8.72 28.14
N SER A 130 -2.43 -8.57 29.32
CA SER A 130 -3.49 -7.57 29.54
C SER A 130 -2.98 -6.14 29.37
N ASP A 131 -1.78 -5.83 29.88
CA ASP A 131 -1.20 -4.49 29.73
C ASP A 131 -0.85 -4.20 28.26
N LEU A 132 -0.49 -5.25 27.50
CA LEU A 132 -0.26 -5.15 26.06
C LEU A 132 -1.57 -4.88 25.31
N GLU A 133 -2.66 -5.52 25.72
CA GLU A 133 -4.01 -5.25 25.21
C GLU A 133 -4.38 -3.77 25.39
N ASP A 134 -4.18 -3.20 26.59
CA ASP A 134 -4.45 -1.78 26.86
C ASP A 134 -3.66 -0.85 25.95
N VAL A 135 -2.40 -1.20 25.61
CA VAL A 135 -1.59 -0.42 24.67
C VAL A 135 -2.15 -0.51 23.24
N ILE A 136 -2.63 -1.68 22.81
CA ILE A 136 -3.24 -1.86 21.48
C ILE A 136 -4.53 -1.08 21.36
N VAL A 137 -5.40 -1.14 22.37
CA VAL A 137 -6.64 -0.37 22.43
C VAL A 137 -6.34 1.14 22.40
N ALA A 138 -5.33 1.59 23.14
CA ALA A 138 -4.91 2.99 23.10
C ALA A 138 -4.32 3.41 21.75
N ALA A 139 -3.62 2.50 21.06
CA ALA A 139 -3.15 2.74 19.70
C ALA A 139 -4.31 2.87 18.70
N ALA A 140 -5.35 2.07 18.85
CA ALA A 140 -6.57 2.14 18.04
C ALA A 140 -7.31 3.46 18.24
N VAL A 141 -7.54 3.88 19.48
CA VAL A 141 -8.19 5.18 19.79
C VAL A 141 -7.37 6.34 19.21
N TYR A 142 -6.04 6.31 19.36
CA TYR A 142 -5.15 7.31 18.79
C TYR A 142 -5.26 7.40 17.26
N GLU A 143 -5.27 6.26 16.57
CA GLU A 143 -5.40 6.19 15.12
C GLU A 143 -6.77 6.67 14.62
N GLN A 144 -7.85 6.23 15.26
CA GLN A 144 -9.22 6.63 14.91
C GLN A 144 -9.40 8.15 15.02
N LEU A 145 -8.90 8.75 16.10
CA LEU A 145 -8.90 10.21 16.27
C LEU A 145 -8.02 10.93 15.24
N PHE A 146 -6.90 10.31 14.83
CA PHE A 146 -6.04 10.86 13.79
C PHE A 146 -6.76 10.92 12.45
N PHE A 147 -7.37 9.81 12.00
CA PHE A 147 -8.07 9.77 10.73
C PHE A 147 -9.26 10.73 10.69
N LEU A 148 -10.02 10.83 11.78
CA LEU A 148 -11.10 11.79 11.86
C LEU A 148 -10.61 13.24 11.80
N ASN A 149 -9.49 13.56 12.46
CA ASN A 149 -8.87 14.88 12.32
C ASN A 149 -8.51 15.18 10.85
N GLU A 150 -7.91 14.21 10.15
CA GLU A 150 -7.56 14.37 8.74
C GLU A 150 -8.82 14.55 7.86
N ILE A 151 -9.89 13.80 8.13
CA ILE A 151 -11.18 13.95 7.42
C ILE A 151 -11.76 15.35 7.66
N HIS A 152 -11.83 15.82 8.92
CA HIS A 152 -12.33 17.17 9.22
C HIS A 152 -11.52 18.26 8.51
N GLU A 153 -10.21 18.08 8.42
CA GLU A 153 -9.35 19.04 7.73
C GLU A 153 -9.49 19.00 6.20
N VAL A 154 -9.93 17.89 5.60
CA VAL A 154 -10.06 17.77 4.14
C VAL A 154 -11.48 17.99 3.64
N TYR A 155 -12.47 17.36 4.27
CA TYR A 155 -13.86 17.34 3.81
C TYR A 155 -14.74 18.39 4.48
N GLY A 156 -14.24 19.05 5.54
CA GLY A 156 -14.99 20.02 6.33
C GLY A 156 -15.42 19.47 7.69
N GLN A 157 -16.00 20.34 8.51
CA GLN A 157 -16.51 19.96 9.83
C GLN A 157 -17.82 19.18 9.70
N GLY A 158 -18.08 18.31 10.67
CA GLY A 158 -19.34 17.57 10.79
C GLY A 158 -19.39 16.80 12.11
N ASP A 159 -20.57 16.37 12.51
CA ASP A 159 -20.75 15.70 13.79
C ASP A 159 -20.27 14.25 13.74
N ALA A 160 -19.32 13.93 14.60
CA ALA A 160 -18.72 12.62 14.73
C ALA A 160 -18.65 12.16 16.20
N GLU A 161 -18.74 10.85 16.40
CA GLU A 161 -18.64 10.24 17.73
C GLU A 161 -17.77 8.99 17.67
N LEU A 162 -16.68 8.98 18.46
CA LEU A 162 -15.92 7.76 18.72
C LEU A 162 -16.52 7.03 19.94
N ARG A 163 -17.05 5.83 19.71
CA ARG A 163 -17.65 4.94 20.73
C ARG A 163 -16.75 3.74 21.00
N GLY A 164 -17.17 2.91 21.97
CA GLY A 164 -16.43 1.74 22.42
C GLY A 164 -16.13 0.68 21.35
N ASN A 165 -16.86 0.67 20.25
CA ASN A 165 -16.72 -0.28 19.15
C ASN A 165 -16.27 0.36 17.82
N GLY A 166 -16.08 1.68 17.77
CA GLY A 166 -15.61 2.37 16.58
C GLY A 166 -16.25 3.73 16.37
N PHE A 167 -16.09 4.23 15.15
CA PHE A 167 -16.54 5.54 14.71
C PHE A 167 -18.01 5.53 14.27
N TYR A 168 -18.74 6.59 14.63
CA TYR A 168 -20.12 6.84 14.23
C TYR A 168 -20.28 8.30 13.78
N THR A 169 -21.10 8.52 12.77
CA THR A 169 -21.50 9.86 12.35
C THR A 169 -22.91 9.82 11.79
N THR A 170 -23.64 10.91 11.98
CA THR A 170 -24.93 11.19 11.32
C THR A 170 -24.77 12.23 10.21
N ASP A 171 -23.55 12.73 9.99
CA ASP A 171 -23.24 13.68 8.92
C ASP A 171 -22.91 12.93 7.64
N ASP A 172 -23.72 13.12 6.59
CA ASP A 172 -23.58 12.43 5.32
C ASP A 172 -22.25 12.71 4.62
N ASN A 173 -21.69 13.92 4.78
CA ASN A 173 -20.41 14.26 4.16
C ASN A 173 -19.26 13.54 4.84
N ILE A 174 -19.26 13.50 6.18
CA ILE A 174 -18.27 12.75 6.94
C ILE A 174 -18.41 11.26 6.67
N TRP A 175 -19.64 10.73 6.68
CA TRP A 175 -19.90 9.32 6.37
C TRP A 175 -19.36 8.92 5.00
N ARG A 176 -19.67 9.72 3.96
CA ARG A 176 -19.16 9.48 2.60
C ARG A 176 -17.63 9.53 2.57
N ALA A 177 -16.99 10.48 3.25
CA ALA A 177 -15.53 10.57 3.30
C ALA A 177 -14.89 9.31 3.90
N PHE A 178 -15.49 8.74 4.95
CA PHE A 178 -15.07 7.46 5.50
C PHE A 178 -15.22 6.31 4.51
N GLN A 179 -16.35 6.23 3.81
CA GLN A 179 -16.61 5.19 2.81
C GLN A 179 -15.62 5.26 1.64
N GLU A 180 -15.34 6.47 1.13
CA GLU A 180 -14.35 6.68 0.07
C GLU A 180 -12.94 6.24 0.51
N LEU A 181 -12.52 6.61 1.72
CA LEU A 181 -11.24 6.19 2.27
C LEU A 181 -11.18 4.69 2.52
N TYR A 182 -12.23 4.10 3.08
CA TYR A 182 -12.31 2.67 3.34
C TYR A 182 -12.09 1.86 2.06
N ARG A 183 -12.87 2.16 1.01
CA ARG A 183 -12.77 1.49 -0.30
C ARG A 183 -11.39 1.66 -0.92
N THR A 184 -10.76 2.82 -0.76
CA THR A 184 -9.39 3.06 -1.26
C THR A 184 -8.36 2.12 -0.63
N PHE A 185 -8.56 1.69 0.63
CA PHE A 185 -7.63 0.86 1.38
C PHE A 185 -8.11 -0.58 1.64
N GLU A 186 -9.29 -0.96 1.13
CA GLU A 186 -9.96 -2.24 1.39
C GLU A 186 -9.11 -3.44 1.00
N ASP A 187 -8.49 -3.37 -0.19
CA ASP A 187 -7.60 -4.42 -0.71
C ASP A 187 -6.23 -4.48 -0.02
N ARG A 188 -5.90 -3.48 0.81
CA ARG A 188 -4.65 -3.42 1.59
C ARG A 188 -3.42 -3.68 0.70
N GLY A 189 -2.60 -4.66 1.07
CA GLY A 189 -1.40 -5.05 0.32
C GLY A 189 -1.67 -5.62 -1.07
N LYS A 190 -2.91 -6.07 -1.35
CA LYS A 190 -3.32 -6.58 -2.67
C LYS A 190 -3.43 -5.47 -3.71
N ALA A 191 -3.59 -4.21 -3.28
CA ALA A 191 -3.69 -3.07 -4.17
C ALA A 191 -2.35 -2.63 -4.80
N LYS A 192 -1.22 -3.29 -4.52
CA LYS A 192 0.09 -2.91 -5.11
C LYS A 192 0.13 -3.33 -6.58
N ARG A 193 0.47 -2.42 -7.50
CA ARG A 193 0.51 -2.72 -8.95
C ARG A 193 1.57 -3.75 -9.31
N SER A 194 2.68 -3.70 -8.60
CA SER A 194 3.82 -4.61 -8.78
C SER A 194 3.63 -6.00 -8.15
N LEU A 195 2.47 -6.29 -7.53
CA LEU A 195 2.27 -7.50 -6.73
C LEU A 195 2.31 -8.79 -7.55
N ILE A 196 1.67 -8.81 -8.72
CA ILE A 196 1.59 -10.01 -9.57
C ILE A 196 3.00 -10.43 -9.97
N ASP A 197 3.75 -9.50 -10.56
CA ASP A 197 5.12 -9.70 -11.01
C ASP A 197 6.06 -10.06 -9.85
N SER A 198 5.96 -9.32 -8.73
CA SER A 198 6.75 -9.63 -7.54
C SER A 198 6.43 -11.02 -7.00
N THR A 199 5.18 -11.46 -7.08
CA THR A 199 4.80 -12.81 -6.65
C THR A 199 5.36 -13.87 -7.58
N GLN A 200 5.20 -13.70 -8.90
CA GLN A 200 5.67 -14.62 -9.92
C GLN A 200 7.18 -14.83 -9.88
N VAL A 201 7.93 -13.75 -9.72
CA VAL A 201 9.40 -13.74 -9.74
C VAL A 201 9.97 -14.03 -8.36
N LEU A 202 9.57 -13.25 -7.35
CA LEU A 202 10.28 -13.19 -6.07
C LEU A 202 9.73 -14.18 -5.03
N ASN A 203 8.42 -14.44 -5.03
CA ASN A 203 7.80 -15.31 -4.00
C ASN A 203 7.71 -16.77 -4.45
N LEU A 204 7.38 -17.03 -5.72
CA LEU A 204 7.24 -18.39 -6.24
C LEU A 204 8.58 -19.02 -6.64
N GLN A 205 9.58 -18.22 -6.99
CA GLN A 205 10.90 -18.68 -7.44
C GLN A 205 12.05 -17.93 -6.71
N PRO A 206 12.07 -17.93 -5.36
CA PRO A 206 12.95 -17.06 -4.58
C PRO A 206 14.44 -17.38 -4.76
N ALA A 207 14.80 -18.64 -5.01
CA ALA A 207 16.20 -19.05 -5.18
C ALA A 207 16.75 -18.63 -6.54
N GLU A 208 15.96 -18.86 -7.60
CA GLU A 208 16.25 -18.45 -8.97
C GLU A 208 16.32 -16.93 -9.08
N ALA A 209 15.38 -16.21 -8.45
CA ALA A 209 15.41 -14.76 -8.37
C ALA A 209 16.65 -14.25 -7.62
N LEU A 210 17.04 -14.88 -6.51
CA LEU A 210 18.26 -14.51 -5.78
C LEU A 210 19.51 -14.64 -6.66
N HIS A 211 19.58 -15.68 -7.49
CA HIS A 211 20.67 -15.89 -8.45
C HIS A 211 20.66 -14.85 -9.57
N ALA A 212 19.50 -14.59 -10.19
CA ALA A 212 19.36 -13.60 -11.25
C ALA A 212 19.75 -12.19 -10.78
N ILE A 213 19.32 -11.80 -9.57
CA ILE A 213 19.72 -10.51 -8.98
C ILE A 213 21.23 -10.46 -8.70
N TYR A 214 21.84 -11.57 -8.29
CA TYR A 214 23.29 -11.62 -8.13
C TYR A 214 24.03 -11.42 -9.47
N SER A 215 23.56 -12.06 -10.54
CA SER A 215 24.06 -11.84 -11.91
C SER A 215 23.96 -10.37 -12.33
N VAL A 216 22.82 -9.73 -12.09
CA VAL A 216 22.63 -8.29 -12.35
C VAL A 216 23.60 -7.43 -11.53
N LEU A 217 23.76 -7.71 -10.23
CA LEU A 217 24.74 -7.02 -9.39
C LEU A 217 26.19 -7.26 -9.83
N SER A 218 26.45 -8.31 -10.62
CA SER A 218 27.75 -8.65 -11.20
C SER A 218 27.95 -8.06 -12.60
N GLY A 219 26.97 -7.33 -13.13
CA GLY A 219 27.06 -6.58 -14.39
C GLY A 219 26.24 -7.16 -15.55
N GLU A 220 25.47 -8.23 -15.36
CA GLU A 220 24.57 -8.74 -16.40
C GLU A 220 23.31 -7.85 -16.55
N SER A 221 22.71 -7.85 -17.74
CA SER A 221 21.50 -7.07 -17.98
C SER A 221 20.28 -7.72 -17.33
N PRO A 222 19.37 -6.96 -16.67
CA PRO A 222 18.08 -7.50 -16.21
C PRO A 222 17.26 -8.14 -17.33
N LYS A 223 17.38 -7.66 -18.57
CA LYS A 223 16.66 -8.19 -19.74
C LYS A 223 17.14 -9.56 -20.19
N GLU A 224 18.37 -9.91 -19.86
CA GLU A 224 18.96 -11.21 -20.19
C GLU A 224 18.56 -12.29 -19.18
N GLN A 225 17.97 -11.90 -18.04
CA GLN A 225 17.54 -12.83 -17.01
C GLN A 225 16.18 -13.43 -17.37
N ILE A 226 16.16 -14.74 -17.66
CA ILE A 226 14.95 -15.48 -18.07
C ILE A 226 13.80 -15.29 -17.07
N ILE A 227 14.09 -15.26 -15.77
CA ILE A 227 13.07 -15.12 -14.72
C ILE A 227 12.39 -13.75 -14.71
N PHE A 228 13.01 -12.71 -15.24
CA PHE A 228 12.43 -11.36 -15.30
C PHE A 228 11.59 -11.11 -16.55
N LYS A 229 11.64 -12.03 -17.52
CA LYS A 229 10.95 -11.88 -18.79
C LYS A 229 9.44 -11.66 -18.60
N ASP A 230 8.88 -10.72 -19.34
CA ASP A 230 7.48 -10.32 -19.35
C ASP A 230 7.00 -9.76 -17.98
N THR A 231 7.92 -9.19 -17.21
CA THR A 231 7.63 -8.55 -15.91
C THR A 231 8.23 -7.15 -15.80
N ILE A 232 7.80 -6.37 -14.82
CA ILE A 232 8.39 -5.07 -14.47
C ILE A 232 9.91 -5.13 -14.26
N PHE A 233 10.47 -6.28 -13.86
CA PHE A 233 11.91 -6.40 -13.58
C PHE A 233 12.75 -6.39 -14.87
N GLU A 234 12.23 -6.90 -15.99
CA GLU A 234 12.87 -6.80 -17.31
C GLU A 234 12.94 -5.35 -17.80
N LEU A 235 11.98 -4.52 -17.39
CA LEU A 235 11.89 -3.11 -17.82
C LEU A 235 12.91 -2.21 -17.11
N ILE A 236 13.56 -2.69 -16.04
CA ILE A 236 14.53 -1.92 -15.26
C ILE A 236 15.82 -1.73 -16.09
N PRO A 237 16.20 -0.50 -16.43
CA PRO A 237 17.45 -0.24 -17.15
C PRO A 237 18.68 -0.64 -16.32
N GLU A 238 19.74 -1.07 -17.01
CA GLU A 238 21.06 -1.34 -16.39
C GLU A 238 21.65 -0.10 -15.68
N SER A 239 21.26 1.10 -16.13
CA SER A 239 21.69 2.36 -15.52
C SER A 239 20.98 2.68 -14.20
N ASP A 240 19.91 1.96 -13.85
CA ASP A 240 19.19 2.21 -12.60
C ASP A 240 20.03 1.78 -11.38
N PRO A 241 19.81 2.39 -10.21
CA PRO A 241 20.76 2.28 -9.10
C PRO A 241 20.93 0.84 -8.59
N PRO A 242 22.18 0.33 -8.43
CA PRO A 242 22.43 -1.02 -7.93
C PRO A 242 21.92 -1.23 -6.49
N GLU A 243 21.68 -0.16 -5.73
CA GLU A 243 21.05 -0.18 -4.42
C GLU A 243 19.64 -0.80 -4.44
N PHE A 244 18.90 -0.68 -5.55
CA PHE A 244 17.61 -1.34 -5.70
C PHE A 244 17.77 -2.86 -5.67
N TRP A 245 18.65 -3.38 -6.53
CA TRP A 245 18.94 -4.80 -6.63
C TRP A 245 19.52 -5.37 -5.34
N ALA A 246 20.45 -4.66 -4.70
CA ALA A 246 20.98 -5.04 -3.39
C ALA A 246 19.87 -5.08 -2.32
N GLY A 247 18.96 -4.11 -2.33
CA GLY A 247 17.82 -4.05 -1.42
C GLY A 247 16.83 -5.21 -1.59
N LEU A 248 16.58 -5.65 -2.82
CA LEU A 248 15.80 -6.84 -3.12
C LEU A 248 16.52 -8.12 -2.73
N TRP A 249 17.79 -8.24 -3.11
CA TRP A 249 18.63 -9.40 -2.84
C TRP A 249 18.66 -9.72 -1.34
N VAL A 250 18.91 -8.71 -0.50
CA VAL A 250 18.96 -8.91 0.95
C VAL A 250 17.60 -9.34 1.50
N ARG A 251 16.49 -8.76 1.03
CA ARG A 251 15.15 -9.16 1.47
C ARG A 251 14.83 -10.61 1.08
N LEU A 252 15.18 -11.02 -0.14
CA LEU A 252 15.01 -12.41 -0.57
C LEU A 252 15.86 -13.39 0.23
N LEU A 253 17.14 -13.06 0.47
CA LEU A 253 17.99 -13.87 1.34
C LEU A 253 17.36 -14.03 2.73
N LEU A 254 16.92 -12.91 3.33
CA LEU A 254 16.25 -12.94 4.62
C LEU A 254 14.99 -13.80 4.59
N MET A 255 14.18 -13.71 3.52
CA MET A 255 13.00 -14.56 3.36
C MET A 255 13.36 -16.05 3.39
N ILE A 256 14.35 -16.46 2.60
CA ILE A 256 14.84 -17.85 2.59
C ILE A 256 15.35 -18.26 3.98
N ARG A 257 16.16 -17.42 4.63
CA ARG A 257 16.67 -17.69 5.99
C ARG A 257 15.56 -17.81 7.02
N THR A 258 14.49 -17.01 6.91
CA THR A 258 13.36 -17.13 7.86
C THR A 258 12.64 -18.46 7.71
N PHE A 259 12.49 -18.98 6.48
CA PHE A 259 11.95 -20.32 6.28
C PHE A 259 12.86 -21.39 6.89
N GLU A 260 14.17 -21.31 6.66
CA GLU A 260 15.15 -22.26 7.25
C GLU A 260 15.09 -22.26 8.78
N VAL A 261 15.18 -21.08 9.41
CA VAL A 261 15.09 -20.91 10.86
C VAL A 261 13.77 -21.45 11.40
N ARG A 262 12.66 -21.21 10.69
CA ARG A 262 11.33 -21.64 11.11
C ARG A 262 11.19 -23.16 11.09
N ARG A 263 11.73 -23.83 10.06
CA ARG A 263 11.69 -25.29 9.90
C ARG A 263 12.35 -26.05 11.05
N PHE A 264 13.32 -25.43 11.73
CA PHE A 264 13.90 -26.02 12.94
C PHE A 264 12.91 -26.06 14.12
N VAL A 265 11.90 -25.19 14.13
CA VAL A 265 10.92 -25.06 15.22
C VAL A 265 9.62 -25.79 14.93
N THR A 266 9.16 -25.74 13.68
CA THR A 266 7.91 -26.37 13.23
C THR A 266 7.89 -26.49 11.71
N ASP A 267 7.17 -27.50 11.21
CA ASP A 267 6.91 -27.65 9.77
C ASP A 267 5.96 -26.58 9.22
N ASN A 268 5.27 -25.82 10.08
CA ASN A 268 4.45 -24.70 9.63
C ASN A 268 5.36 -23.50 9.25
N PRO A 269 5.42 -23.14 7.96
CA PRO A 269 6.27 -22.04 7.50
C PRO A 269 5.76 -20.65 7.94
N PHE A 270 4.55 -20.58 8.49
CA PHE A 270 3.93 -19.35 8.98
C PHE A 270 4.24 -19.07 10.45
N GLY A 271 4.23 -17.78 10.79
CA GLY A 271 4.55 -17.25 12.11
C GLY A 271 5.94 -16.63 12.20
N ILE A 272 6.33 -16.28 13.41
CA ILE A 272 7.59 -15.56 13.63
C ILE A 272 8.81 -16.45 13.38
N ALA A 273 9.92 -15.81 13.01
CA ALA A 273 11.28 -16.34 13.04
C ALA A 273 12.15 -15.44 13.92
N LEU A 274 12.95 -16.07 14.78
CA LEU A 274 13.89 -15.41 15.69
C LEU A 274 15.31 -15.77 15.27
N PHE A 275 16.17 -14.78 15.12
CA PHE A 275 17.56 -15.02 14.74
C PHE A 275 18.48 -13.95 15.35
N GLU A 276 19.74 -14.33 15.52
CA GLU A 276 20.84 -13.45 15.91
C GLU A 276 21.52 -12.91 14.63
N THR A 277 22.08 -11.70 14.67
CA THR A 277 22.76 -11.02 13.53
C THR A 277 23.80 -11.87 12.81
N HIS A 278 24.52 -12.71 13.55
CA HIS A 278 25.57 -13.58 13.00
C HIS A 278 25.01 -14.74 12.13
N ALA A 279 23.70 -14.98 12.15
CA ALA A 279 23.06 -16.04 11.38
C ALA A 279 22.92 -15.73 9.88
N VAL A 280 23.16 -14.48 9.44
CA VAL A 280 23.06 -14.08 8.03
C VAL A 280 24.47 -13.92 7.45
N ALA A 281 24.99 -14.98 6.86
CA ALA A 281 26.25 -14.94 6.11
C ALA A 281 26.01 -14.43 4.67
N TYR A 282 26.82 -13.45 4.23
CA TYR A 282 26.76 -12.90 2.88
C TYR A 282 27.76 -13.61 1.94
N PRO A 283 27.41 -13.83 0.66
CA PRO A 283 28.31 -14.43 -0.33
C PRO A 283 29.61 -13.64 -0.48
N LYS A 284 30.72 -14.35 -0.69
CA LYS A 284 31.97 -13.74 -1.11
C LYS A 284 31.84 -13.29 -2.57
N GLY A 285 32.31 -12.09 -2.89
CA GLY A 285 32.37 -11.58 -4.27
C GLY A 285 31.37 -10.47 -4.64
N MET A 286 30.38 -10.17 -3.79
CA MET A 286 29.55 -8.96 -3.93
C MET A 286 30.24 -7.75 -3.29
N ASP A 287 29.84 -6.54 -3.71
CA ASP A 287 30.20 -5.30 -3.00
C ASP A 287 29.66 -5.36 -1.56
N SER A 288 30.56 -5.65 -0.62
CA SER A 288 30.22 -5.86 0.77
C SER A 288 29.67 -4.59 1.43
N LYS A 289 30.06 -3.40 0.98
CA LYS A 289 29.53 -2.14 1.51
C LYS A 289 28.11 -1.92 1.04
N LEU A 290 27.83 -2.14 -0.24
CA LEU A 290 26.50 -2.03 -0.82
C LEU A 290 25.52 -3.00 -0.13
N ILE A 291 25.89 -4.28 0.00
CA ILE A 291 25.05 -5.30 0.64
C ILE A 291 24.88 -5.02 2.14
N GLN A 292 25.93 -4.58 2.83
CA GLN A 292 25.83 -4.20 4.25
C GLN A 292 24.87 -3.02 4.45
N LEU A 293 24.95 -1.99 3.61
CA LEU A 293 24.03 -0.86 3.65
C LEU A 293 22.59 -1.32 3.39
N ALA A 294 22.35 -2.05 2.31
CA ALA A 294 21.04 -2.62 1.98
C ALA A 294 20.45 -3.45 3.13
N SER A 295 21.30 -4.25 3.78
CA SER A 295 20.93 -5.00 4.99
C SER A 295 20.53 -4.10 6.15
N MET A 296 21.32 -3.07 6.48
CA MET A 296 20.97 -2.09 7.52
C MET A 296 19.62 -1.39 7.26
N HIS A 297 19.21 -1.26 5.99
CA HIS A 297 17.91 -0.71 5.60
C HIS A 297 16.72 -1.66 5.82
N THR A 298 16.94 -2.89 6.28
CA THR A 298 15.88 -3.83 6.70
C THR A 298 15.63 -3.82 8.22
N PHE A 299 16.52 -3.21 9.01
CA PHE A 299 16.45 -3.18 10.46
C PHE A 299 15.97 -1.85 11.03
N TRP A 300 15.27 -1.91 12.15
CA TRP A 300 14.97 -0.74 12.95
C TRP A 300 16.23 -0.29 13.70
N ASN A 301 16.77 0.86 13.33
CA ASN A 301 17.83 1.52 14.08
C ASN A 301 17.33 2.81 14.73
N VAL A 302 18.00 3.27 15.79
CA VAL A 302 17.55 4.40 16.61
C VAL A 302 17.36 5.68 15.81
N ALA A 303 18.26 5.97 14.86
CA ALA A 303 18.18 7.18 14.04
C ALA A 303 16.96 7.16 13.11
N TRP A 304 16.77 6.06 12.38
CA TRP A 304 15.61 5.87 11.50
C TRP A 304 14.30 5.85 12.29
N TYR A 305 14.25 5.12 13.40
CA TYR A 305 13.07 5.08 14.28
C TYR A 305 12.66 6.48 14.77
N LYS A 306 13.62 7.28 15.25
CA LYS A 306 13.35 8.65 15.75
C LYS A 306 12.78 9.56 14.66
N LYS A 307 13.18 9.37 13.39
CA LYS A 307 12.61 10.09 12.24
C LYS A 307 11.18 9.62 11.98
N ARG A 308 10.96 8.31 11.92
CA ARG A 308 9.66 7.70 11.58
C ARG A 308 8.57 7.91 12.62
N ILE A 309 8.88 7.78 13.92
CA ILE A 309 7.88 7.87 14.99
C ILE A 309 7.29 9.26 15.19
N ARG A 310 7.94 10.31 14.64
CA ARG A 310 7.48 11.71 14.74
C ARG A 310 6.63 12.15 13.55
N ASP A 311 6.49 11.27 12.58
CA ASP A 311 5.79 11.55 11.34
C ASP A 311 4.27 11.30 11.49
N THR A 312 3.55 11.10 10.39
CA THR A 312 2.12 10.76 10.41
C THR A 312 1.86 9.35 10.96
N VAL A 313 0.65 9.11 11.47
CA VAL A 313 0.23 7.78 11.93
C VAL A 313 0.35 6.74 10.81
N SER A 314 0.04 7.11 9.57
CA SER A 314 0.24 6.23 8.41
C SER A 314 1.70 5.81 8.23
N ASN A 315 2.66 6.70 8.46
CA ASN A 315 4.08 6.36 8.41
C ASN A 315 4.51 5.46 9.57
N VAL A 316 3.95 5.66 10.77
CA VAL A 316 4.20 4.78 11.93
C VAL A 316 3.67 3.36 11.69
N ASN A 317 2.48 3.25 11.11
CA ASN A 317 1.86 1.97 10.73
C ASN A 317 2.72 1.22 9.70
N ASN A 318 3.34 1.92 8.77
CA ASN A 318 4.16 1.31 7.72
C ASN A 318 5.57 0.85 8.16
N MET A 319 6.02 1.19 9.38
CA MET A 319 7.40 0.93 9.82
C MET A 319 7.81 -0.55 9.73
N ILE A 320 6.92 -1.47 10.11
CA ILE A 320 7.20 -2.91 10.08
C ILE A 320 7.24 -3.48 8.65
N VAL A 321 6.53 -2.84 7.73
CA VAL A 321 6.53 -3.23 6.31
C VAL A 321 7.79 -2.69 5.62
N GLU A 322 8.17 -1.44 5.90
CA GLU A 322 9.40 -0.85 5.34
C GLU A 322 10.67 -1.59 5.81
N ARG A 323 10.71 -1.93 7.10
CA ARG A 323 11.85 -2.59 7.76
C ARG A 323 11.35 -3.77 8.59
N PRO A 324 11.36 -5.01 8.04
CA PRO A 324 10.69 -6.15 8.65
C PRO A 324 11.45 -6.78 9.82
N LEU A 325 12.71 -6.38 10.06
CA LEU A 325 13.53 -6.93 11.14
C LEU A 325 13.48 -6.04 12.38
N VAL A 326 12.86 -6.57 13.44
CA VAL A 326 12.66 -5.84 14.68
C VAL A 326 13.54 -6.42 15.78
N ARG A 327 14.35 -5.57 16.39
CA ARG A 327 15.17 -5.94 17.55
C ARG A 327 14.29 -6.24 18.76
N VAL A 328 14.51 -7.40 19.39
CA VAL A 328 13.84 -7.88 20.59
C VAL A 328 14.65 -7.55 21.85
N SER A 329 15.98 -7.67 21.77
CA SER A 329 16.92 -7.38 22.86
C SER A 329 18.18 -6.67 22.34
N SER A 330 18.65 -5.66 23.07
CA SER A 330 19.97 -5.07 22.83
C SER A 330 21.12 -5.90 23.39
N GLU A 331 20.87 -6.72 24.40
CA GLU A 331 21.91 -7.51 25.08
C GLU A 331 22.31 -8.75 24.27
N ASN A 332 21.32 -9.43 23.68
CA ASN A 332 21.54 -10.71 22.99
C ASN A 332 21.55 -10.58 21.46
N ASP A 333 21.57 -9.35 20.95
CA ASP A 333 21.45 -9.04 19.51
C ASP A 333 20.38 -9.88 18.77
N LEU A 334 19.23 -10.05 19.43
CA LEU A 334 18.14 -10.92 18.99
C LEU A 334 17.10 -10.11 18.21
N PHE A 335 16.68 -10.64 17.06
CA PHE A 335 15.69 -10.05 16.18
C PHE A 335 14.52 -10.99 15.94
N VAL A 336 13.37 -10.40 15.60
CA VAL A 336 12.17 -11.11 15.18
C VAL A 336 11.67 -10.57 13.85
N THR A 337 11.10 -11.46 13.04
CA THR A 337 10.37 -11.15 11.81
C THR A 337 9.42 -12.30 11.46
N SER A 338 8.81 -12.30 10.28
CA SER A 338 8.18 -13.48 9.67
C SER A 338 8.41 -13.47 8.16
N SER A 339 8.35 -14.64 7.53
CA SER A 339 8.47 -14.78 6.06
C SER A 339 7.45 -13.89 5.33
N ILE A 340 6.22 -13.82 5.86
CA ILE A 340 5.16 -12.99 5.29
C ILE A 340 5.46 -11.49 5.41
N LEU A 341 5.98 -11.03 6.56
CA LEU A 341 6.38 -9.62 6.70
C LEU A 341 7.52 -9.24 5.75
N ILE A 342 8.43 -10.17 5.46
CA ILE A 342 9.47 -9.94 4.46
C ILE A 342 8.87 -9.88 3.06
N ALA A 343 7.95 -10.77 2.70
CA ALA A 343 7.24 -10.71 1.41
C ALA A 343 6.48 -9.38 1.25
N ASP A 344 5.81 -8.92 2.31
CA ASP A 344 5.17 -7.60 2.35
C ASP A 344 6.17 -6.46 2.14
N SER A 345 7.35 -6.58 2.75
CA SER A 345 8.46 -5.63 2.61
C SER A 345 9.04 -5.61 1.19
N ILE A 346 9.17 -6.77 0.54
CA ILE A 346 9.59 -6.88 -0.85
C ILE A 346 8.60 -6.16 -1.75
N ASN A 347 7.32 -6.53 -1.67
CA ASN A 347 6.26 -5.92 -2.48
C ASN A 347 6.18 -4.41 -2.25
N TRP A 348 6.36 -3.97 -0.99
CA TRP A 348 6.39 -2.55 -0.65
C TRP A 348 7.62 -1.84 -1.23
N PHE A 349 8.80 -2.45 -1.12
CA PHE A 349 10.05 -1.90 -1.64
C PHE A 349 10.00 -1.71 -3.15
N VAL A 350 9.47 -2.69 -3.90
CA VAL A 350 9.29 -2.59 -5.36
C VAL A 350 8.29 -1.48 -5.73
N GLU A 351 7.10 -1.50 -5.13
CA GLU A 351 6.06 -0.50 -5.40
C GLU A 351 6.56 0.92 -5.12
N GLU A 352 7.22 1.12 -3.99
CA GLU A 352 7.79 2.42 -3.58
C GLU A 352 8.90 2.90 -4.52
N SER A 353 9.76 1.99 -4.98
CA SER A 353 10.82 2.26 -5.94
C SER A 353 10.28 2.74 -7.29
N ILE A 354 9.19 2.16 -7.76
CA ILE A 354 8.56 2.49 -9.05
C ILE A 354 7.71 3.76 -8.93
N MET A 355 6.88 3.85 -7.89
CA MET A 355 5.95 4.96 -7.69
C MET A 355 6.61 6.21 -7.07
N ARG A 356 7.83 6.05 -6.54
CA ARG A 356 8.69 7.11 -5.97
C ARG A 356 7.98 7.93 -4.89
N TYR A 357 7.29 7.27 -3.96
CA TYR A 357 6.55 8.01 -2.93
C TYR A 357 7.52 8.78 -2.01
N PRO A 358 7.38 10.12 -1.88
CA PRO A 358 8.35 10.92 -1.13
C PRO A 358 8.43 10.49 0.33
N ASN A 359 9.67 10.37 0.82
CA ASN A 359 9.97 9.96 2.20
C ASN A 359 9.39 8.60 2.60
N ARG A 360 8.91 7.79 1.68
CA ARG A 360 8.60 6.39 1.95
C ARG A 360 9.75 5.53 1.40
N GLY A 361 9.74 4.23 1.67
CA GLY A 361 10.93 3.37 1.49
C GLY A 361 11.39 3.28 0.03
N GLY A 362 12.20 2.25 -0.27
CA GLY A 362 12.60 2.00 -1.65
C GLY A 362 13.81 2.82 -2.13
N VAL A 363 14.31 2.42 -3.29
CA VAL A 363 15.34 3.11 -4.06
C VAL A 363 14.68 3.58 -5.36
N PRO A 364 14.53 4.89 -5.61
CA PRO A 364 13.83 5.38 -6.79
C PRO A 364 14.43 4.83 -8.09
N LEU A 365 13.59 4.20 -8.91
CA LEU A 365 13.94 3.73 -10.26
C LEU A 365 13.64 4.81 -11.30
N SER A 366 14.15 4.68 -12.52
CA SER A 366 13.87 5.60 -13.63
C SER A 366 12.38 5.66 -14.01
N ASP A 367 11.94 6.78 -14.60
CA ASP A 367 10.53 6.97 -14.99
C ASP A 367 10.09 6.00 -16.09
N VAL A 368 11.07 5.40 -16.79
CA VAL A 368 10.84 4.37 -17.81
C VAL A 368 10.09 3.18 -17.21
N VAL A 369 10.43 2.77 -15.98
CA VAL A 369 9.79 1.62 -15.33
C VAL A 369 8.34 1.93 -14.98
N PHE A 370 8.07 3.11 -14.40
CA PHE A 370 6.70 3.56 -14.13
C PHE A 370 5.89 3.71 -15.41
N ARG A 371 6.45 4.40 -16.42
CA ARG A 371 5.75 4.69 -17.67
C ARG A 371 5.37 3.39 -18.39
N LYS A 372 6.33 2.50 -18.62
CA LYS A 372 6.09 1.25 -19.38
C LYS A 372 5.33 0.21 -18.56
N GLY A 373 5.79 -0.05 -17.33
CA GLY A 373 5.28 -1.15 -16.51
C GLY A 373 3.96 -0.86 -15.81
N ILE A 374 3.60 0.41 -15.62
CA ILE A 374 2.39 0.80 -14.90
C ILE A 374 1.45 1.64 -15.77
N SER A 375 1.90 2.79 -16.28
CA SER A 375 1.01 3.73 -16.99
C SER A 375 0.54 3.20 -18.35
N GLU A 376 1.48 2.94 -19.27
CA GLU A 376 1.19 2.41 -20.60
C GLU A 376 0.52 1.03 -20.52
N SER A 377 0.95 0.19 -19.57
CA SER A 377 0.34 -1.12 -19.31
C SER A 377 -1.13 -1.01 -18.89
N PHE A 378 -1.48 -0.01 -18.08
CA PHE A 378 -2.86 0.26 -17.69
C PHE A 378 -3.71 0.74 -18.88
N GLU A 379 -3.16 1.60 -19.74
CA GLU A 379 -3.84 2.04 -20.97
C GLU A 379 -4.13 0.86 -21.91
N ILE A 380 -3.16 -0.03 -22.08
CA ILE A 380 -3.32 -1.29 -22.86
C ILE A 380 -4.45 -2.14 -22.25
N GLN A 381 -4.52 -2.24 -20.91
CA GLN A 381 -5.56 -3.01 -20.23
C GLN A 381 -6.96 -2.44 -20.49
N VAL A 382 -7.11 -1.11 -20.48
CA VAL A 382 -8.37 -0.42 -20.81
C VAL A 382 -8.76 -0.66 -22.28
N ARG A 383 -7.82 -0.54 -23.23
CA ARG A 383 -8.07 -0.83 -24.65
C ARG A 383 -8.54 -2.26 -24.88
N ARG A 384 -7.80 -3.25 -24.36
CA ARG A 384 -8.17 -4.68 -24.45
C ARG A 384 -9.54 -4.95 -23.84
N THR A 385 -9.90 -4.22 -22.79
CA THR A 385 -11.21 -4.36 -22.15
C THR A 385 -12.33 -3.87 -23.05
N LEU A 386 -12.20 -2.69 -23.62
CA LEU A 386 -13.17 -2.14 -24.55
C LEU A 386 -13.29 -3.00 -25.83
N ALA A 387 -12.18 -3.53 -26.34
CA ALA A 387 -12.18 -4.42 -27.50
C ALA A 387 -13.01 -5.70 -27.30
N ARG A 388 -13.07 -6.24 -26.07
CA ARG A 388 -13.94 -7.38 -25.73
C ARG A 388 -15.44 -7.07 -25.90
N PHE A 389 -15.81 -5.79 -25.88
CA PHE A 389 -17.17 -5.30 -26.11
C PHE A 389 -17.29 -4.63 -27.49
N LEU A 390 -16.58 -5.16 -28.49
CA LEU A 390 -16.63 -4.77 -29.90
C LEU A 390 -16.24 -3.31 -30.22
N PHE A 391 -15.62 -2.59 -29.29
CA PHE A 391 -15.03 -1.30 -29.61
C PHE A 391 -13.79 -1.47 -30.49
N ILE A 392 -13.67 -0.62 -31.50
CA ILE A 392 -12.40 -0.37 -32.20
C ILE A 392 -11.59 0.58 -31.33
N THR A 393 -10.43 0.15 -30.83
CA THR A 393 -9.67 0.88 -29.81
C THR A 393 -8.27 1.24 -30.27
N GLY A 394 -7.75 2.36 -29.75
CA GLY A 394 -6.42 2.84 -30.06
C GLY A 394 -6.01 4.03 -29.20
N TYR A 395 -4.84 4.60 -29.44
CA TYR A 395 -4.38 5.85 -28.81
C TYR A 395 -4.15 6.93 -29.88
N VAL A 396 -4.20 8.20 -29.48
CA VAL A 396 -3.90 9.32 -30.39
C VAL A 396 -2.64 10.02 -29.93
N ASN A 397 -1.62 10.08 -30.77
CA ASN A 397 -0.36 10.76 -30.42
C ASN A 397 -0.50 12.30 -30.48
N GLU A 398 0.56 13.02 -30.08
CA GLU A 398 0.60 14.50 -30.11
C GLU A 398 0.44 15.10 -31.52
N LYS A 399 0.61 14.30 -32.58
CA LYS A 399 0.44 14.73 -33.97
C LYS A 399 -0.98 14.52 -34.48
N GLY A 400 -1.90 14.03 -33.64
CA GLY A 400 -3.28 13.76 -34.03
C GLY A 400 -3.43 12.51 -34.89
N VAL A 401 -2.55 11.51 -34.79
CA VAL A 401 -2.71 10.23 -35.50
C VAL A 401 -3.29 9.20 -34.55
N TRP A 402 -4.41 8.58 -34.93
CA TRP A 402 -5.04 7.47 -34.20
C TRP A 402 -4.43 6.13 -34.63
N PHE A 403 -3.79 5.44 -33.69
CA PHE A 403 -3.15 4.14 -33.85
C PHE A 403 -4.08 3.05 -33.34
N ILE A 404 -4.57 2.18 -34.21
CA ILE A 404 -5.47 1.08 -33.87
C ILE A 404 -4.65 -0.21 -33.78
N GLU A 405 -4.45 -0.70 -32.55
CA GLU A 405 -3.48 -1.77 -32.25
C GLU A 405 -3.84 -3.11 -32.91
N ASP A 406 -5.12 -3.47 -32.99
CA ASP A 406 -5.55 -4.79 -33.51
C ASP A 406 -5.37 -4.94 -35.02
N GLU A 407 -5.14 -3.84 -35.75
CA GLU A 407 -5.10 -3.85 -37.22
C GLU A 407 -3.83 -3.21 -37.81
N ASP A 408 -2.91 -2.72 -36.99
CA ASP A 408 -1.75 -1.90 -37.41
C ASP A 408 -2.16 -0.74 -38.36
N LYS A 409 -3.36 -0.20 -38.11
CA LYS A 409 -3.95 0.89 -38.91
C LYS A 409 -3.74 2.23 -38.25
N HIS A 410 -3.54 3.23 -39.09
CA HIS A 410 -3.20 4.60 -38.70
C HIS A 410 -4.13 5.58 -39.40
N PHE A 411 -4.86 6.37 -38.62
CA PHE A 411 -5.80 7.37 -39.14
C PHE A 411 -5.36 8.77 -38.72
N PRO A 412 -4.87 9.61 -39.64
CA PRO A 412 -4.62 11.01 -39.37
C PRO A 412 -5.95 11.72 -39.06
N LEU A 413 -6.06 12.30 -37.87
CA LEU A 413 -7.18 13.13 -37.45
C LEU A 413 -6.78 14.59 -37.68
N VAL A 414 -7.41 15.24 -38.65
CA VAL A 414 -7.14 16.63 -39.01
C VAL A 414 -8.34 17.48 -38.61
N SER A 415 -8.09 18.56 -37.86
CA SER A 415 -9.11 19.55 -37.52
C SER A 415 -9.49 20.38 -38.75
N GLN A 416 -10.79 20.50 -39.01
CA GLN A 416 -11.37 21.37 -40.03
C GLN A 416 -10.92 22.83 -39.88
N GLN A 417 -10.66 23.24 -38.65
CA GLN A 417 -10.31 24.61 -38.28
C GLN A 417 -8.78 24.82 -38.24
N GLY A 418 -7.99 23.80 -38.59
CA GLY A 418 -6.52 23.84 -38.50
C GLY A 418 -6.00 23.93 -37.06
N ILE A 419 -6.83 23.61 -36.06
CA ILE A 419 -6.45 23.67 -34.65
C ILE A 419 -5.51 22.50 -34.34
N PRO A 420 -4.33 22.74 -33.72
CA PRO A 420 -3.41 21.66 -33.36
C PRO A 420 -3.98 20.79 -32.24
N MET A 421 -3.57 19.52 -32.21
CA MET A 421 -3.93 18.57 -31.17
C MET A 421 -3.53 19.09 -29.78
N PRO A 422 -4.45 19.19 -28.80
CA PRO A 422 -4.15 19.74 -27.48
C PRO A 422 -3.29 18.84 -26.57
N GLY A 423 -2.96 17.63 -27.02
CA GLY A 423 -2.12 16.64 -26.33
C GLY A 423 -2.55 15.22 -26.69
N GLU A 424 -1.78 14.20 -26.30
CA GLU A 424 -2.09 12.78 -26.58
C GLU A 424 -3.44 12.36 -26.00
N ILE A 425 -4.16 11.41 -26.62
CA ILE A 425 -5.32 10.72 -26.02
C ILE A 425 -4.89 9.30 -25.69
N ASP A 426 -4.95 8.96 -24.40
CA ASP A 426 -4.52 7.67 -23.87
C ASP A 426 -5.33 6.51 -24.51
N VAL A 427 -6.66 6.67 -24.59
CA VAL A 427 -7.55 5.74 -25.29
C VAL A 427 -8.67 6.46 -26.04
N LEU A 428 -8.76 6.17 -27.34
CA LEU A 428 -9.89 6.52 -28.22
C LEU A 428 -10.56 5.23 -28.68
N ALA A 429 -11.85 5.09 -28.40
CA ALA A 429 -12.62 3.89 -28.69
C ALA A 429 -13.93 4.20 -29.41
N TYR A 430 -14.21 3.51 -30.50
CA TYR A 430 -15.42 3.68 -31.31
C TYR A 430 -16.22 2.38 -31.36
N HIS A 431 -17.51 2.43 -31.04
CA HIS A 431 -18.39 1.27 -31.14
C HIS A 431 -19.19 1.28 -32.46
N PRO A 432 -19.03 0.29 -33.35
CA PRO A 432 -19.59 0.33 -34.68
C PRO A 432 -21.13 0.15 -34.75
N VAL A 433 -21.75 -0.36 -33.68
CA VAL A 433 -23.22 -0.58 -33.62
C VAL A 433 -23.95 0.60 -32.95
N THR A 434 -23.56 1.00 -31.74
CA THR A 434 -24.15 2.12 -31.01
C THR A 434 -23.68 3.49 -31.51
N TYR A 435 -22.63 3.52 -32.34
CA TYR A 435 -22.01 4.73 -32.88
C TYR A 435 -21.43 5.65 -31.79
N GLU A 436 -21.12 5.11 -30.61
CA GLU A 436 -20.53 5.87 -29.52
C GLU A 436 -19.01 6.01 -29.69
N LEU A 437 -18.48 7.19 -29.38
CA LEU A 437 -17.05 7.47 -29.34
C LEU A 437 -16.63 7.83 -27.91
N LEU A 438 -15.82 6.97 -27.29
CA LEU A 438 -15.25 7.20 -25.97
C LEU A 438 -13.86 7.84 -26.10
N VAL A 439 -13.65 8.93 -25.38
CA VAL A 439 -12.36 9.61 -25.20
C VAL A 439 -11.97 9.44 -23.75
N ILE A 440 -10.94 8.64 -23.51
CA ILE A 440 -10.60 8.16 -22.18
C ILE A 440 -9.19 8.63 -21.81
N GLU A 441 -9.10 9.28 -20.64
CA GLU A 441 -7.84 9.57 -19.97
C GLU A 441 -7.57 8.51 -18.90
N CYS A 442 -6.51 7.74 -19.06
CA CYS A 442 -6.05 6.80 -18.05
C CYS A 442 -5.15 7.54 -17.06
N LYS A 443 -5.43 7.42 -15.76
CA LYS A 443 -4.64 8.09 -14.72
C LYS A 443 -4.29 7.14 -13.58
N VAL A 444 -2.99 7.01 -13.35
CA VAL A 444 -2.43 6.24 -12.23
C VAL A 444 -2.07 7.19 -11.10
N LEU A 445 -2.80 7.10 -9.98
CA LEU A 445 -2.64 8.01 -8.84
C LEU A 445 -1.99 7.31 -7.64
N GLY A 446 -1.18 8.05 -6.89
CA GLY A 446 -0.60 7.56 -5.65
C GLY A 446 -1.61 7.43 -4.50
N MET A 447 -1.38 6.49 -3.59
CA MET A 447 -2.26 6.29 -2.42
C MET A 447 -2.33 7.56 -1.54
N PRO A 448 -3.52 7.98 -1.06
CA PRO A 448 -3.70 9.20 -0.28
C PRO A 448 -3.40 9.01 1.21
N PHE A 449 -2.15 8.67 1.55
CA PHE A 449 -1.74 8.27 2.90
C PHE A 449 -1.52 9.41 3.91
N SER A 450 -1.75 10.66 3.51
CA SER A 450 -1.67 11.85 4.37
C SER A 450 -2.70 12.87 3.91
N LYS A 451 -3.11 13.80 4.78
CA LYS A 451 -4.00 14.91 4.42
C LYS A 451 -3.57 15.64 3.15
N GLN A 452 -2.28 15.95 3.00
CA GLN A 452 -1.82 16.66 1.81
C GLN A 452 -2.02 15.81 0.55
N LYS A 453 -1.71 14.52 0.60
CA LYS A 453 -1.91 13.62 -0.54
C LYS A 453 -3.40 13.41 -0.82
N LEU A 454 -4.22 13.28 0.21
CA LEU A 454 -5.67 13.18 0.09
C LEU A 454 -6.28 14.42 -0.57
N ARG A 455 -5.91 15.63 -0.11
CA ARG A 455 -6.32 16.89 -0.76
C ARG A 455 -5.90 16.93 -2.22
N ASN A 456 -4.66 16.57 -2.51
CA ASN A 456 -4.15 16.56 -3.89
C ASN A 456 -4.88 15.56 -4.78
N VAL A 457 -5.25 14.38 -4.28
CA VAL A 457 -6.02 13.41 -5.07
C VAL A 457 -7.40 13.97 -5.37
N ILE A 458 -8.11 14.44 -4.34
CA ILE A 458 -9.45 15.04 -4.49
C ILE A 458 -9.39 16.26 -5.41
N SER A 459 -8.34 17.08 -5.37
CA SER A 459 -8.26 18.29 -6.18
C SER A 459 -7.99 18.02 -7.66
N LYS A 460 -7.39 16.87 -7.98
CA LYS A 460 -7.12 16.40 -9.35
C LYS A 460 -8.33 15.76 -10.02
N VAL A 461 -9.03 14.87 -9.30
CA VAL A 461 -10.20 14.14 -9.83
C VAL A 461 -11.51 14.89 -9.58
N GLY A 462 -11.44 15.95 -8.78
CA GLY A 462 -12.54 16.76 -8.33
C GLY A 462 -12.83 17.97 -9.24
N LYS A 463 -13.90 18.72 -8.90
CA LYS A 463 -14.37 19.89 -9.66
C LYS A 463 -13.35 21.04 -9.70
N THR A 464 -12.42 21.07 -8.75
CA THR A 464 -11.35 22.07 -8.71
C THR A 464 -10.35 21.88 -9.85
N ASP A 465 -10.19 20.64 -10.33
CA ASP A 465 -9.40 20.28 -11.51
C ASP A 465 -7.99 20.90 -11.53
N GLU A 466 -7.24 20.83 -10.42
CA GLU A 466 -5.97 21.56 -10.26
C GLU A 466 -4.91 21.15 -11.29
N GLU A 467 -4.85 19.86 -11.66
CA GLU A 467 -3.96 19.36 -12.73
C GLU A 467 -4.61 19.41 -14.13
N GLY A 468 -5.85 19.89 -14.20
CA GLY A 468 -6.58 20.12 -15.43
C GLY A 468 -7.04 18.83 -16.12
N PHE A 469 -7.27 17.73 -15.42
CA PHE A 469 -7.73 16.47 -16.03
C PHE A 469 -9.03 16.68 -16.80
N HIS A 470 -10.05 17.28 -16.17
CA HIS A 470 -11.33 17.55 -16.83
C HIS A 470 -11.15 18.57 -17.95
N ARG A 471 -10.49 19.69 -17.69
CA ARG A 471 -10.25 20.75 -18.69
C ARG A 471 -9.46 20.25 -19.90
N LYS A 472 -8.47 19.39 -19.71
CA LYS A 472 -7.69 18.79 -20.81
C LYS A 472 -8.54 17.82 -21.62
N LEU A 473 -9.34 16.98 -20.96
CA LEU A 473 -10.28 16.07 -21.63
C LEU A 473 -11.33 16.84 -22.44
N GLY A 474 -11.89 17.92 -21.89
CA GLY A 474 -12.80 18.80 -22.62
C GLY A 474 -12.18 19.37 -23.89
N LYS A 475 -10.95 19.88 -23.82
CA LYS A 475 -10.21 20.34 -25.01
C LYS A 475 -10.00 19.24 -26.05
N LYS A 476 -9.69 18.02 -25.62
CA LYS A 476 -9.50 16.86 -26.53
C LYS A 476 -10.81 16.48 -27.22
N LEU A 477 -11.93 16.48 -26.49
CA LEU A 477 -13.27 16.25 -27.03
C LEU A 477 -13.67 17.33 -28.05
N ASP A 478 -13.48 18.60 -27.71
CA ASP A 478 -13.79 19.71 -28.61
C ASP A 478 -12.94 19.65 -29.88
N TRP A 479 -11.66 19.31 -29.74
CA TRP A 479 -10.78 19.10 -30.88
C TRP A 479 -11.26 17.93 -31.75
N LEU A 480 -11.58 16.77 -31.17
CA LEU A 480 -12.08 15.60 -31.92
C LEU A 480 -13.38 15.91 -32.69
N LYS A 481 -14.31 16.64 -32.07
CA LYS A 481 -15.55 17.09 -32.73
C LYS A 481 -15.29 18.01 -33.92
N SER A 482 -14.14 18.67 -33.97
CA SER A 482 -13.71 19.52 -35.09
C SER A 482 -13.01 18.74 -36.21
N THR A 483 -12.79 17.43 -36.06
CA THR A 483 -12.04 16.63 -37.06
C THR A 483 -12.92 16.10 -38.18
N ASP A 484 -12.35 16.01 -39.39
CA ASP A 484 -13.07 15.56 -40.58
C ASP A 484 -13.44 14.07 -40.57
N VAL A 485 -12.68 13.26 -39.84
CA VAL A 485 -12.83 11.79 -39.85
C VAL A 485 -14.21 11.35 -39.39
N PHE A 486 -14.77 11.97 -38.35
CA PHE A 486 -16.11 11.65 -37.85
C PHE A 486 -17.24 12.29 -38.67
N SER A 487 -16.93 12.95 -39.80
CA SER A 487 -17.93 13.23 -40.83
C SER A 487 -18.19 12.00 -41.72
N PHE A 488 -17.27 11.03 -41.72
CA PHE A 488 -17.38 9.77 -42.49
C PHE A 488 -17.77 8.57 -41.61
N PHE A 489 -17.50 8.62 -40.31
CA PHE A 489 -18.00 7.66 -39.33
C PHE A 489 -19.24 8.24 -38.65
N PRO A 490 -20.40 7.56 -38.66
CA PRO A 490 -21.54 8.00 -37.87
C PRO A 490 -21.14 7.98 -36.39
N VAL A 491 -21.23 9.13 -35.72
CA VAL A 491 -21.04 9.25 -34.27
C VAL A 491 -22.34 9.77 -33.66
N SER A 492 -22.97 8.95 -32.83
CA SER A 492 -24.18 9.32 -32.09
C SER A 492 -23.85 10.20 -30.88
N GLN A 493 -22.73 9.93 -30.21
CA GLN A 493 -22.31 10.64 -29.02
C GLN A 493 -20.80 10.61 -28.81
N PHE A 494 -20.25 11.73 -28.34
CA PHE A 494 -18.88 11.83 -27.81
C PHE A 494 -18.93 11.78 -26.29
N ILE A 495 -18.26 10.82 -25.68
CA ILE A 495 -18.26 10.59 -24.24
C ILE A 495 -16.83 10.73 -23.70
N GLY A 496 -16.63 11.65 -22.75
CA GLY A 496 -15.37 11.80 -22.04
C GLY A 496 -15.38 11.05 -20.71
N LEU A 497 -14.34 10.24 -20.45
CA LEU A 497 -14.16 9.56 -19.17
C LEU A 497 -12.72 9.73 -18.67
N ILE A 498 -12.58 9.83 -17.35
CA ILE A 498 -11.30 9.65 -16.67
C ILE A 498 -11.35 8.29 -15.99
N VAL A 499 -10.43 7.41 -16.36
CA VAL A 499 -10.37 6.05 -15.81
C VAL A 499 -9.14 5.94 -14.92
N LEU A 500 -9.37 5.59 -13.66
CA LEU A 500 -8.34 5.37 -12.66
C LEU A 500 -8.02 3.87 -12.56
N ASP A 501 -6.78 3.54 -12.26
CA ASP A 501 -6.36 2.14 -12.07
C ASP A 501 -6.96 1.50 -10.80
N ARG A 502 -7.55 2.32 -9.91
CA ARG A 502 -8.16 1.89 -8.66
C ARG A 502 -9.14 2.94 -8.13
N ILE A 503 -9.93 2.54 -7.13
CA ILE A 503 -10.80 3.46 -6.39
C ILE A 503 -9.96 4.51 -5.67
N MET A 504 -10.34 5.78 -5.85
CA MET A 504 -9.75 6.93 -5.19
C MET A 504 -10.83 7.84 -4.61
N PRO A 505 -10.53 8.63 -3.56
CA PRO A 505 -11.49 9.58 -3.04
C PRO A 505 -11.78 10.72 -4.02
N GLY A 506 -13.02 11.20 -4.04
CA GLY A 506 -13.45 12.33 -4.87
C GLY A 506 -13.90 12.02 -6.30
N MET A 507 -13.95 10.75 -6.73
CA MET A 507 -14.29 10.36 -8.12
C MET A 507 -15.65 10.90 -8.63
N GLU A 508 -16.64 11.14 -7.76
CA GLU A 508 -17.97 11.62 -8.19
C GLU A 508 -18.07 13.14 -8.41
N LYS A 509 -16.98 13.88 -8.27
CA LYS A 509 -17.01 15.35 -8.23
C LYS A 509 -16.35 15.92 -9.48
N GLY A 510 -16.96 15.91 -10.66
CA GLY A 510 -16.29 16.46 -11.85
C GLY A 510 -17.23 16.94 -12.95
N GLU A 511 -16.66 17.46 -14.04
CA GLU A 511 -17.38 17.71 -15.31
C GLU A 511 -17.59 16.42 -16.10
N PHE A 512 -16.54 15.58 -16.13
CA PHE A 512 -16.54 14.27 -16.78
C PHE A 512 -16.66 13.16 -15.72
N GLY A 513 -17.19 12.00 -16.11
CA GLY A 513 -17.24 10.84 -15.21
C GLY A 513 -15.84 10.38 -14.86
N VAL A 514 -15.58 10.16 -13.57
CA VAL A 514 -14.36 9.50 -13.09
C VAL A 514 -14.74 8.13 -12.54
N VAL A 515 -14.19 7.09 -13.14
CA VAL A 515 -14.46 5.69 -12.75
C VAL A 515 -13.14 4.98 -12.53
N ASN A 516 -13.13 3.91 -11.73
CA ASN A 516 -11.99 3.01 -11.70
C ASN A 516 -12.21 1.89 -12.71
N PHE A 517 -11.15 1.13 -12.97
CA PHE A 517 -11.17 0.03 -13.92
C PHE A 517 -12.31 -0.97 -13.70
N ASP A 518 -12.56 -1.41 -12.47
CA ASP A 518 -13.63 -2.39 -12.19
C ASP A 518 -15.03 -1.83 -12.46
N ILE A 519 -15.26 -0.53 -12.18
CA ILE A 519 -16.53 0.13 -12.48
C ILE A 519 -16.71 0.27 -14.00
N LEU A 520 -15.64 0.57 -14.74
CA LEU A 520 -15.67 0.60 -16.20
C LEU A 520 -16.04 -0.78 -16.76
N GLU A 521 -15.38 -1.85 -16.31
CA GLU A 521 -15.71 -3.22 -16.74
C GLU A 521 -17.16 -3.59 -16.47
N LYS A 522 -17.67 -3.26 -15.27
CA LYS A 522 -19.06 -3.52 -14.91
C LYS A 522 -20.03 -2.72 -15.79
N TYR A 523 -19.76 -1.44 -16.02
CA TYR A 523 -20.57 -0.60 -16.90
C TYR A 523 -20.62 -1.15 -18.33
N LEU A 524 -19.47 -1.57 -18.87
CA LEU A 524 -19.42 -2.15 -20.20
C LEU A 524 -20.20 -3.46 -20.27
N ALA A 525 -20.07 -4.34 -19.27
CA ALA A 525 -20.84 -5.58 -19.22
C ALA A 525 -22.36 -5.33 -19.15
N GLU A 526 -22.80 -4.33 -18.39
CA GLU A 526 -24.22 -3.99 -18.27
C GLU A 526 -24.77 -3.32 -19.53
N ALA A 527 -24.02 -2.40 -20.14
CA ALA A 527 -24.48 -1.62 -21.30
C ALA A 527 -24.30 -2.33 -22.65
N TYR A 528 -23.36 -3.28 -22.73
CA TYR A 528 -22.95 -3.93 -23.98
C TYR A 528 -23.03 -5.47 -23.98
N SER A 529 -23.65 -6.08 -22.96
CA SER A 529 -23.81 -7.55 -22.88
C SER A 529 -24.58 -8.14 -24.06
N ASP A 530 -25.49 -7.39 -24.68
CA ASP A 530 -26.21 -7.84 -25.88
C ASP A 530 -25.32 -7.93 -27.14
N PHE A 531 -24.08 -7.46 -27.05
CA PHE A 531 -23.10 -7.43 -28.13
C PHE A 531 -21.83 -8.26 -27.85
N SER A 532 -21.70 -8.85 -26.65
CA SER A 532 -20.52 -9.62 -26.22
C SER A 532 -20.54 -11.09 -26.62
#